data_AF-A0A1Y3LFS2-F1
#
_entry.id   AF-A0A1Y3LFS2-F1
#
_cell.length_a   1.000
_cell.length_b   1.000
_cell.length_c   1.000
_cell.angle_alpha   90.00
_cell.angle_beta   90.00
_cell.angle_gamma   90.00
#
_symmetry.space_group_name_H-M   'P 1'
#
loop_
_entity.id
_entity.type
_entity.pdbx_description
1 polymer ?
#
loop_
_entity_poly.entity_id
_entity_poly.type
_entity_poly.pdbx_seq_one_letter_code
_entity_poly.pdbx_strand_id
1 'polypeptide(L)'
;MIIGPSHVVRWKRLKDFFEIDSDFFGIGGLPIWHNVIQCQSKAKNPFIMVGDFRFGNAFHLTQIESDAFIVKKDLITPEIDRLMYEKSIKSLEHLERSDVRLVFWCLFIREYKNIEGGKYFKNDVYQHPIWNLRLLERKFKNSIKLSEVIDQDLDFLFIDSSNHPSTFGYYFLKKIYEGVPPTKALTLTLQVKKTYFAIFDFFNKDRFIVSGTTSTFRLIKDYLNRGILETKKIGGFHIREADEALFSSHKYHKNLIYFAKEEDSKPQDATLTFFDKAPYQNKLLVIKKDGGTFFYKAHNQEKPTLYFVMKHRSEEEEIVGDIYNLIGLTQVIYFSMSILTKDGLIKTNPYSKLKTLLS
;
A
#
# COMPACT_ATOMS: atom_id res chain seq x y z
N MET A 1 -7.29 22.18 2.27
CA MET A 1 -7.39 21.54 0.95
C MET A 1 -6.11 20.77 0.64
N ILE A 2 -6.24 19.52 0.21
CA ILE A 2 -5.16 18.62 -0.23
C ILE A 2 -5.28 18.42 -1.74
N ILE A 3 -4.21 18.67 -2.49
CA ILE A 3 -4.19 18.69 -3.95
C ILE A 3 -3.10 17.75 -4.47
N GLY A 4 -3.35 16.96 -5.52
CA GLY A 4 -2.27 16.17 -6.13
C GLY A 4 -2.70 15.09 -7.12
N PRO A 5 -1.80 14.14 -7.43
CA PRO A 5 -2.02 13.09 -8.43
C PRO A 5 -2.95 11.97 -7.90
N SER A 6 -2.88 10.78 -8.52
CA SER A 6 -3.65 9.59 -8.11
C SER A 6 -3.50 9.21 -6.64
N HIS A 7 -2.38 9.55 -6.01
CA HIS A 7 -2.14 9.41 -4.58
C HIS A 7 -3.18 10.17 -3.73
N VAL A 8 -3.55 11.38 -4.14
CA VAL A 8 -4.58 12.19 -3.46
C VAL A 8 -5.98 11.67 -3.75
N VAL A 9 -6.22 11.14 -4.96
CA VAL A 9 -7.49 10.46 -5.30
C VAL A 9 -7.72 9.27 -4.35
N ARG A 10 -6.70 8.44 -4.17
CA ARG A 10 -6.74 7.31 -3.23
C ARG A 10 -6.86 7.77 -1.79
N TRP A 11 -6.16 8.83 -1.38
CA TRP A 11 -6.29 9.35 -0.02
C TRP A 11 -7.69 9.88 0.28
N LYS A 12 -8.34 10.55 -0.68
CA LYS A 12 -9.72 11.03 -0.55
C LYS A 12 -10.70 9.91 -0.19
N ARG A 13 -10.51 8.72 -0.77
CA ARG A 13 -11.33 7.53 -0.47
C ARG A 13 -11.13 7.01 0.95
N LEU A 14 -9.98 7.32 1.57
CA LEU A 14 -9.63 6.93 2.94
C LEU A 14 -9.86 8.05 3.95
N LYS A 15 -10.39 9.22 3.55
CA LYS A 15 -10.43 10.42 4.41
C LYS A 15 -11.18 10.18 5.72
N ASP A 16 -12.29 9.43 5.68
CA ASP A 16 -13.13 9.17 6.85
C ASP A 16 -12.49 8.14 7.78
N PHE A 17 -11.72 7.21 7.21
CA PHE A 17 -10.93 6.25 7.97
C PHE A 17 -9.78 6.93 8.72
N PHE A 18 -9.16 7.95 8.11
CA PHE A 18 -8.12 8.77 8.72
C PHE A 18 -8.66 10.01 9.45
N GLU A 19 -9.98 10.22 9.56
CA GLU A 19 -10.57 11.39 10.21
C GLU A 19 -9.99 12.73 9.72
N ILE A 20 -9.79 12.86 8.39
CA ILE A 20 -9.24 14.08 7.79
C ILE A 20 -10.37 15.01 7.38
N ASP A 21 -10.52 16.09 8.14
CA ASP A 21 -11.42 17.20 7.80
C ASP A 21 -10.71 18.20 6.85
N SER A 22 -10.70 17.87 5.57
CA SER A 22 -10.15 18.74 4.51
C SER A 22 -10.77 18.41 3.16
N ASP A 23 -10.87 19.40 2.29
CA ASP A 23 -11.21 19.18 0.89
C ASP A 23 -10.07 18.49 0.14
N PHE A 24 -10.42 17.54 -0.73
CA PHE A 24 -9.48 16.83 -1.58
C PHE A 24 -9.74 17.12 -3.05
N PHE A 25 -8.69 17.54 -3.76
CA PHE A 25 -8.67 17.69 -5.22
C PHE A 25 -7.58 16.79 -5.81
N GLY A 26 -7.99 15.61 -6.30
CA GLY A 26 -7.08 14.64 -6.90
C GLY A 26 -7.44 14.36 -8.36
N ILE A 27 -6.44 14.33 -9.23
CA ILE A 27 -6.58 13.86 -10.62
C ILE A 27 -5.46 12.84 -10.91
N GLY A 28 -5.77 11.74 -11.58
CA GLY A 28 -4.76 10.75 -11.95
C GLY A 28 -3.63 11.38 -12.77
N GLY A 29 -2.37 11.14 -12.37
CA GLY A 29 -1.20 11.65 -13.07
C GLY A 29 -1.10 13.17 -13.22
N LEU A 30 -1.76 13.95 -12.35
CA LEU A 30 -1.77 15.41 -12.38
C LEU A 30 -0.35 16.01 -12.34
N PRO A 31 0.14 16.64 -13.42
CA PRO A 31 1.42 17.32 -13.38
C PRO A 31 1.30 18.67 -12.65
N ILE A 32 2.39 19.10 -12.00
CA ILE A 32 2.40 20.34 -11.22
C ILE A 32 2.17 21.59 -12.08
N TRP A 33 2.54 21.52 -13.36
CA TRP A 33 2.41 22.62 -14.33
C TRP A 33 1.01 22.77 -14.92
N HIS A 34 0.07 21.90 -14.57
CA HIS A 34 -1.30 21.98 -15.09
C HIS A 34 -2.05 23.21 -14.54
N ASN A 35 -2.86 23.86 -15.37
CA ASN A 35 -3.66 25.04 -14.97
C ASN A 35 -4.58 24.79 -13.76
N VAL A 36 -5.12 23.57 -13.59
CA VAL A 36 -5.95 23.22 -12.44
C VAL A 36 -5.19 23.33 -11.12
N ILE A 37 -3.88 23.05 -11.07
CA ILE A 37 -3.09 23.28 -9.86
C ILE A 37 -3.12 24.76 -9.49
N GLN A 38 -2.89 25.66 -10.46
CA GLN A 38 -2.90 27.10 -10.23
C GLN A 38 -4.26 27.62 -9.76
N CYS A 39 -5.35 27.06 -10.27
CA CYS A 39 -6.70 27.41 -9.84
C CYS A 39 -6.97 26.94 -8.41
N GLN A 40 -6.66 25.68 -8.09
CA GLN A 40 -6.98 25.09 -6.79
C GLN A 40 -6.02 25.57 -5.68
N SER A 41 -4.79 25.92 -6.01
CA SER A 41 -3.81 26.47 -5.06
C SER A 41 -4.15 27.89 -4.57
N LYS A 42 -5.21 28.52 -5.10
CA LYS A 42 -5.76 29.78 -4.57
C LYS A 42 -6.46 29.59 -3.22
N ALA A 43 -6.81 28.35 -2.85
CA ALA A 43 -7.31 28.05 -1.52
C ALA A 43 -6.32 28.50 -0.42
N LYS A 44 -6.83 28.71 0.81
CA LYS A 44 -6.00 29.02 1.97
C LYS A 44 -5.25 27.77 2.44
N ASN A 45 -3.95 27.92 2.72
CA ASN A 45 -3.10 26.85 3.25
C ASN A 45 -3.13 25.53 2.43
N PRO A 46 -2.91 25.55 1.10
CA PRO A 46 -3.02 24.33 0.30
C PRO A 46 -1.85 23.38 0.59
N PHE A 47 -2.18 22.10 0.77
CA PHE A 47 -1.20 21.02 0.89
C PHE A 47 -1.10 20.30 -0.46
N ILE A 48 -0.01 20.51 -1.17
CA ILE A 48 0.14 20.05 -2.56
C ILE A 48 1.12 18.89 -2.61
N MET A 49 0.60 17.71 -2.93
CA MET A 49 1.41 16.55 -3.29
C MET A 49 1.86 16.67 -4.73
N VAL A 50 3.15 16.91 -4.92
CA VAL A 50 3.75 17.11 -6.24
C VAL A 50 3.88 15.76 -6.94
N GLY A 51 3.30 15.67 -8.14
CA GLY A 51 3.41 14.49 -9.00
C GLY A 51 4.84 14.23 -9.48
N ASP A 52 5.06 13.06 -10.09
CA ASP A 52 6.31 12.76 -10.79
C ASP A 52 6.54 13.82 -11.89
N PHE A 53 7.75 14.36 -11.97
CA PHE A 53 8.05 15.41 -12.94
C PHE A 53 7.90 14.95 -14.40
N ARG A 54 7.87 13.63 -14.65
CA ARG A 54 7.69 13.09 -16.00
C ARG A 54 6.23 13.04 -16.46
N PHE A 55 5.27 13.39 -15.60
CA PHE A 55 3.86 13.46 -16.00
C PHE A 55 3.67 14.46 -17.14
N GLY A 56 3.09 13.96 -18.23
CA GLY A 56 2.86 14.70 -19.46
C GLY A 56 4.07 14.79 -20.39
N ASN A 57 5.01 13.83 -20.33
CA ASN A 57 6.15 13.78 -21.25
C ASN A 57 5.73 13.67 -22.73
N ALA A 58 4.56 13.09 -23.01
CA ALA A 58 3.98 13.04 -24.35
C ALA A 58 3.30 14.34 -24.78
N PHE A 59 2.70 15.07 -23.83
CA PHE A 59 1.97 16.31 -24.09
C PHE A 59 2.84 17.36 -24.78
N HIS A 60 4.13 17.41 -24.47
CA HIS A 60 5.04 18.34 -25.14
C HIS A 60 5.10 18.13 -26.66
N LEU A 61 4.96 16.89 -27.12
CA LEU A 61 4.99 16.54 -28.54
C LEU A 61 3.62 16.62 -29.19
N THR A 62 2.57 16.16 -28.49
CA THR A 62 1.24 15.99 -29.08
C THR A 62 0.32 17.18 -28.89
N GLN A 63 0.52 17.96 -27.81
CA GLN A 63 -0.39 19.02 -27.34
C GLN A 63 -1.84 18.53 -27.09
N ILE A 64 -2.04 17.22 -26.93
CA ILE A 64 -3.34 16.62 -26.62
C ILE A 64 -3.50 16.59 -25.09
N GLU A 65 -4.53 17.23 -24.56
CA GLU A 65 -4.72 17.40 -23.11
C GLU A 65 -4.69 16.09 -22.32
N SER A 66 -5.26 15.00 -22.84
CA SER A 66 -5.22 13.69 -22.16
C SER A 66 -3.80 13.14 -21.98
N ASP A 67 -2.86 13.50 -22.87
CA ASP A 67 -1.45 13.13 -22.75
C ASP A 67 -0.75 13.85 -21.59
N ALA A 68 -1.31 14.95 -21.04
CA ALA A 68 -0.73 15.69 -19.91
C ALA A 68 -0.69 14.85 -18.62
N PHE A 69 -1.56 13.85 -18.50
CA PHE A 69 -1.78 13.08 -17.27
C PHE A 69 -1.09 11.71 -17.26
N ILE A 70 -0.27 11.41 -18.28
CA ILE A 70 0.37 10.09 -18.42
C ILE A 70 1.89 10.22 -18.57
N VAL A 71 2.58 9.09 -18.36
CA VAL A 71 4.00 8.95 -18.68
C VAL A 71 4.12 7.88 -19.77
N LYS A 72 4.49 8.28 -20.99
CA LYS A 72 4.82 7.35 -22.08
C LYS A 72 6.25 6.83 -21.88
N LYS A 73 6.42 5.53 -21.72
CA LYS A 73 7.71 4.90 -21.30
C LYS A 73 8.80 5.08 -22.35
N ASP A 74 8.40 5.00 -23.61
CA ASP A 74 9.17 5.26 -24.83
C ASP A 74 9.71 6.69 -24.93
N LEU A 75 9.16 7.63 -24.14
CA LEU A 75 9.60 9.03 -24.07
C LEU A 75 10.35 9.36 -22.77
N ILE A 76 10.86 8.36 -22.05
CA ILE A 76 11.73 8.58 -20.88
C ILE A 76 13.18 8.65 -21.38
N THR A 77 13.61 9.85 -21.76
CA THR A 77 14.99 10.14 -22.17
C THR A 77 15.55 11.30 -21.34
N PRO A 78 16.89 11.44 -21.21
CA PRO A 78 17.49 12.54 -20.45
C PRO A 78 17.03 13.93 -20.92
N GLU A 79 16.82 14.11 -22.23
CA GLU A 79 16.40 15.37 -22.84
C GLU A 79 14.95 15.72 -22.44
N ILE A 80 14.04 14.76 -22.57
CA ILE A 80 12.63 14.95 -22.23
C ILE A 80 12.46 15.11 -20.71
N ASP A 81 13.15 14.29 -19.91
CA ASP A 81 13.08 14.41 -18.46
C ASP A 81 13.61 15.77 -17.98
N ARG A 82 14.65 16.32 -18.63
CA ARG A 82 15.17 17.67 -18.32
C ARG A 82 14.17 18.76 -18.68
N LEU A 83 13.54 18.69 -19.85
CA LEU A 83 12.49 19.62 -20.26
C LEU A 83 11.32 19.61 -19.27
N MET A 84 10.87 18.42 -18.89
CA MET A 84 9.75 18.25 -17.97
C MET A 84 10.08 18.71 -16.55
N TYR A 85 11.33 18.51 -16.12
CA TYR A 85 11.88 19.11 -14.90
C TYR A 85 11.81 20.64 -14.96
N GLU A 86 12.35 21.27 -16.00
CA GLU A 86 12.34 22.73 -16.15
C GLU A 86 10.91 23.30 -16.15
N LYS A 87 9.98 22.65 -16.85
CA LYS A 87 8.56 23.02 -16.85
C LYS A 87 7.94 22.94 -15.45
N SER A 88 8.25 21.87 -14.72
CA SER A 88 7.79 21.68 -13.33
C SER A 88 8.36 22.73 -12.39
N ILE A 89 9.66 23.06 -12.51
CA ILE A 89 10.32 24.09 -11.70
C ILE A 89 9.69 25.47 -11.91
N LYS A 90 9.50 25.89 -13.17
CA LYS A 90 8.82 27.16 -13.48
C LYS A 90 7.44 27.24 -12.84
N SER A 91 6.68 26.15 -12.87
CA SER A 91 5.37 26.13 -12.22
C SER A 91 5.43 26.18 -10.69
N LEU A 92 6.43 25.53 -10.08
CA LEU A 92 6.62 25.55 -8.63
C LEU A 92 7.01 26.96 -8.13
N GLU A 93 7.76 27.72 -8.91
CA GLU A 93 8.12 29.12 -8.60
C GLU A 93 6.87 30.02 -8.45
N HIS A 94 5.80 29.77 -9.21
CA HIS A 94 4.52 30.46 -9.04
C HIS A 94 3.76 30.07 -7.76
N LEU A 95 4.20 29.01 -7.06
CA LEU A 95 3.61 28.49 -5.83
C LEU A 95 4.45 28.80 -4.58
N GLU A 96 5.47 29.68 -4.68
CA GLU A 96 6.31 30.13 -3.56
C GLU A 96 5.59 31.11 -2.61
N ARG A 97 4.38 30.75 -2.20
CA ARG A 97 3.65 31.42 -1.12
C ARG A 97 3.96 30.75 0.21
N SER A 98 3.98 31.52 1.29
CA SER A 98 4.27 31.03 2.65
C SER A 98 3.20 30.11 3.21
N ASP A 99 1.96 30.19 2.72
CA ASP A 99 0.85 29.36 3.17
C ASP A 99 0.73 28.03 2.41
N VAL A 100 1.33 27.93 1.22
CA VAL A 100 1.38 26.68 0.45
C VAL A 100 2.37 25.73 1.11
N ARG A 101 2.04 24.43 1.17
CA ARG A 101 2.95 23.39 1.66
C ARG A 101 3.15 22.34 0.57
N LEU A 102 4.39 22.22 0.09
CA LEU A 102 4.74 21.28 -0.98
C LEU A 102 5.27 19.97 -0.39
N VAL A 103 4.70 18.83 -0.79
CA VAL A 103 5.22 17.50 -0.46
C VAL A 103 5.64 16.75 -1.71
N PHE A 104 6.94 16.48 -1.85
CA PHE A 104 7.52 15.81 -3.02
C PHE A 104 7.49 14.27 -2.89
N TRP A 105 6.35 13.71 -2.51
CA TRP A 105 6.20 12.27 -2.23
C TRP A 105 6.71 11.37 -3.37
N CYS A 106 6.32 11.69 -4.62
CA CYS A 106 6.71 10.87 -5.78
C CYS A 106 8.23 10.84 -5.98
N LEU A 107 8.90 11.99 -5.82
CA LEU A 107 10.34 12.11 -5.96
C LEU A 107 11.07 11.48 -4.77
N PHE A 108 10.55 11.64 -3.57
CA PHE A 108 11.08 11.04 -2.34
C PHE A 108 11.18 9.52 -2.43
N ILE A 109 10.07 8.84 -2.74
CA ILE A 109 10.09 7.37 -2.86
C ILE A 109 10.92 6.92 -4.07
N ARG A 110 10.97 7.72 -5.15
CA ARG A 110 11.81 7.41 -6.31
C ARG A 110 13.30 7.51 -5.98
N GLU A 111 13.71 8.55 -5.24
CA GLU A 111 15.09 8.75 -4.80
C GLU A 111 15.51 7.62 -3.85
N TYR A 112 14.68 7.28 -2.85
CA TYR A 112 14.90 6.12 -1.98
C TYR A 112 15.11 4.83 -2.78
N LYS A 113 14.22 4.50 -3.73
CA LYS A 113 14.37 3.31 -4.60
C LYS A 113 15.63 3.33 -5.46
N ASN A 114 16.07 4.52 -5.89
CA ASN A 114 17.30 4.64 -6.66
C ASN A 114 18.52 4.38 -5.76
N ILE A 115 18.51 4.89 -4.53
CA ILE A 115 19.54 4.66 -3.51
C ILE A 115 19.63 3.17 -3.19
N GLU A 116 18.53 2.54 -2.79
CA GLU A 116 18.47 1.09 -2.49
C GLU A 116 18.89 0.22 -3.68
N GLY A 117 18.57 0.66 -4.90
CA GLY A 117 18.97 -0.01 -6.13
C GLY A 117 20.39 0.26 -6.61
N GLY A 118 21.21 1.01 -5.85
CA GLY A 118 22.59 1.35 -6.22
C GLY A 118 22.69 2.25 -7.46
N LYS A 119 21.66 3.04 -7.79
CA LYS A 119 21.59 3.87 -9.00
C LYS A 119 22.08 5.29 -8.75
N TYR A 120 22.76 5.85 -9.75
CA TYR A 120 23.21 7.24 -9.80
C TYR A 120 24.23 7.64 -8.71
N PHE A 121 25.01 6.69 -8.22
CA PHE A 121 26.16 6.99 -7.36
C PHE A 121 27.36 7.45 -8.17
N LYS A 122 28.04 8.49 -7.68
CA LYS A 122 29.35 8.94 -8.16
C LYS A 122 30.22 9.17 -6.94
N ASN A 123 31.34 8.45 -6.83
CA ASN A 123 32.25 8.51 -5.68
C ASN A 123 31.49 8.34 -4.34
N ASP A 124 30.65 7.30 -4.23
CA ASP A 124 29.81 6.99 -3.06
C ASP A 124 28.80 8.06 -2.64
N VAL A 125 28.60 9.09 -3.47
CA VAL A 125 27.57 10.11 -3.27
C VAL A 125 26.45 9.92 -4.28
N TYR A 126 25.22 9.82 -3.78
CA TYR A 126 24.03 9.82 -4.63
C TYR A 126 23.89 11.16 -5.37
N GLN A 127 23.81 11.10 -6.70
CA GLN A 127 23.64 12.27 -7.55
C GLN A 127 22.82 11.92 -8.79
N HIS A 128 21.50 12.06 -8.69
CA HIS A 128 20.64 11.89 -9.86
C HIS A 128 20.88 13.01 -10.88
N PRO A 129 20.94 12.69 -12.19
CA PRO A 129 21.46 13.60 -13.22
C PRO A 129 20.62 14.85 -13.46
N ILE A 130 19.33 14.83 -13.09
CA ILE A 130 18.37 15.88 -13.44
C ILE A 130 17.90 16.66 -12.20
N TRP A 131 17.70 15.97 -11.10
CA TRP A 131 17.11 16.51 -9.88
C TRP A 131 17.62 15.71 -8.70
N ASN A 132 17.71 16.34 -7.53
CA ASN A 132 17.99 15.68 -6.25
C ASN A 132 17.04 16.29 -5.22
N LEU A 133 16.36 15.47 -4.43
CA LEU A 133 15.29 15.89 -3.53
C LEU A 133 15.77 16.98 -2.56
N ARG A 134 16.93 16.77 -1.92
CA ARG A 134 17.50 17.72 -0.96
C ARG A 134 17.84 19.08 -1.59
N LEU A 135 18.11 19.15 -2.89
CA LEU A 135 18.34 20.41 -3.60
C LEU A 135 17.01 21.12 -3.89
N LEU A 136 16.00 20.37 -4.31
CA LEU A 136 14.64 20.90 -4.52
C LEU A 136 14.04 21.45 -3.24
N GLU A 137 14.15 20.70 -2.16
CA GLU A 137 13.64 21.12 -0.86
C GLU A 137 14.38 22.35 -0.31
N ARG A 138 15.66 22.53 -0.66
CA ARG A 138 16.39 23.77 -0.31
C ARG A 138 15.94 24.96 -1.16
N LYS A 139 15.64 24.74 -2.44
CA LYS A 139 15.15 25.79 -3.35
C LYS A 139 13.78 26.31 -2.91
N PHE A 140 12.82 25.41 -2.67
CA PHE A 140 11.45 25.77 -2.30
C PHE A 140 11.28 25.76 -0.78
N LYS A 141 11.38 26.95 -0.16
CA LYS A 141 11.33 27.10 1.32
C LYS A 141 10.06 26.51 1.95
N ASN A 142 8.95 26.58 1.23
CA ASN A 142 7.64 26.07 1.64
C ASN A 142 7.47 24.54 1.42
N SER A 143 8.53 23.84 1.01
CA SER A 143 8.53 22.38 0.95
C SER A 143 8.72 21.74 2.32
N ILE A 144 8.02 20.62 2.51
CA ILE A 144 8.30 19.66 3.59
C ILE A 144 9.63 18.96 3.28
N LYS A 145 10.46 18.76 4.31
CA LYS A 145 11.82 18.22 4.19
C LYS A 145 11.84 16.70 4.32
N LEU A 146 11.31 15.99 3.32
CA LEU A 146 11.29 14.51 3.31
C LEU A 146 12.70 13.92 3.20
N SER A 147 13.68 14.65 2.65
CA SER A 147 15.07 14.20 2.58
C SER A 147 15.71 13.91 3.94
N GLU A 148 15.12 14.39 5.05
CA GLU A 148 15.59 14.13 6.42
C GLU A 148 15.40 12.68 6.89
N VAL A 149 14.60 11.88 6.18
CA VAL A 149 14.31 10.48 6.54
C VAL A 149 14.63 9.51 5.42
N ILE A 150 15.36 9.94 4.38
CA ILE A 150 15.58 9.14 3.18
C ILE A 150 16.52 7.96 3.37
N ASP A 151 17.33 8.00 4.42
CA ASP A 151 18.29 6.97 4.82
C ASP A 151 17.68 5.89 5.74
N GLN A 152 16.38 5.98 6.02
CA GLN A 152 15.65 5.00 6.82
C GLN A 152 15.09 3.89 5.92
N ASP A 153 14.65 2.78 6.51
CA ASP A 153 13.83 1.78 5.81
C ASP A 153 12.43 2.36 5.56
N LEU A 154 12.10 2.57 4.29
CA LEU A 154 10.84 3.20 3.86
C LEU A 154 9.94 2.25 3.07
N ASP A 155 10.33 0.98 2.89
CA ASP A 155 9.61 0.04 2.02
C ASP A 155 8.15 -0.15 2.45
N PHE A 156 7.90 -0.09 3.77
CA PHE A 156 6.57 -0.28 4.32
C PHE A 156 5.62 0.90 4.05
N LEU A 157 6.11 2.03 3.54
CA LEU A 157 5.31 3.22 3.27
C LEU A 157 4.66 3.22 1.87
N PHE A 158 5.00 2.30 0.97
CA PHE A 158 4.45 2.27 -0.40
C PHE A 158 4.22 0.85 -0.92
N ILE A 159 3.25 0.68 -1.83
CA ILE A 159 2.78 -0.65 -2.26
C ILE A 159 3.24 -1.08 -3.66
N ASP A 160 3.72 -0.17 -4.51
CA ASP A 160 4.03 -0.48 -5.89
C ASP A 160 5.14 0.41 -6.52
N SER A 161 5.42 0.16 -7.80
CA SER A 161 6.39 0.90 -8.61
C SER A 161 5.97 2.34 -8.93
N SER A 162 4.67 2.63 -8.88
CA SER A 162 4.08 3.96 -9.04
C SER A 162 4.09 4.78 -7.75
N ASN A 163 4.74 4.26 -6.70
CA ASN A 163 4.93 4.92 -5.41
C ASN A 163 3.60 5.21 -4.70
N HIS A 164 2.54 4.41 -4.92
CA HIS A 164 1.31 4.62 -4.17
C HIS A 164 1.55 4.34 -2.67
N PRO A 165 1.07 5.19 -1.76
CA PRO A 165 1.30 5.01 -0.33
C PRO A 165 0.56 3.76 0.17
N SER A 166 1.17 3.05 1.11
CA SER A 166 0.49 2.06 1.92
C SER A 166 -0.44 2.74 2.94
N THR A 167 -1.19 1.98 3.73
CA THR A 167 -1.94 2.54 4.88
C THR A 167 -1.00 3.28 5.83
N PHE A 168 0.21 2.76 6.08
CA PHE A 168 1.22 3.45 6.87
C PHE A 168 1.80 4.68 6.16
N GLY A 169 1.95 4.62 4.83
CA GLY A 169 2.32 5.78 4.02
C GLY A 169 1.31 6.93 4.12
N TYR A 170 0.01 6.64 4.07
CA TYR A 170 -1.03 7.65 4.28
C TYR A 170 -1.05 8.20 5.70
N TYR A 171 -0.78 7.37 6.72
CA TYR A 171 -0.64 7.87 8.08
C TYR A 171 0.56 8.80 8.24
N PHE A 172 1.71 8.44 7.67
CA PHE A 172 2.89 9.29 7.62
C PHE A 172 2.57 10.65 6.96
N LEU A 173 1.88 10.62 5.82
CA LEU A 173 1.43 11.83 5.12
C LEU A 173 0.39 12.63 5.91
N LYS A 174 -0.52 11.97 6.65
CA LYS A 174 -1.47 12.62 7.57
C LYS A 174 -0.74 13.38 8.65
N LYS A 175 0.22 12.76 9.33
CA LYS A 175 1.01 13.43 10.38
C LYS A 175 1.78 14.62 9.83
N ILE A 176 2.34 14.49 8.64
CA ILE A 176 2.95 15.63 7.95
C ILE A 176 1.90 16.71 7.65
N TYR A 177 0.74 16.37 7.12
CA TYR A 177 -0.35 17.31 6.87
C TYR A 177 -0.77 18.05 8.15
N GLU A 178 -0.81 17.38 9.30
CA GLU A 178 -1.06 17.96 10.64
C GLU A 178 0.07 18.86 11.16
N GLY A 179 1.18 18.99 10.41
CA GLY A 179 2.31 19.85 10.77
C GLY A 179 3.43 19.14 11.53
N VAL A 180 3.36 17.81 11.67
CA VAL A 180 4.43 17.03 12.30
C VAL A 180 5.65 16.95 11.37
N PRO A 181 6.88 17.22 11.85
CA PRO A 181 8.09 17.05 11.05
C PRO A 181 8.28 15.60 10.55
N PRO A 182 8.87 15.38 9.35
CA PRO A 182 9.01 14.04 8.76
C PRO A 182 9.65 12.99 9.67
N THR A 183 10.73 13.33 10.38
CA THR A 183 11.42 12.43 11.33
C THR A 183 10.49 11.91 12.43
N LYS A 184 9.72 12.81 13.05
CA LYS A 184 8.72 12.47 14.07
C LYS A 184 7.53 11.72 13.48
N ALA A 185 7.06 12.12 12.29
CA ALA A 185 5.97 11.43 11.60
C ALA A 185 6.34 9.97 11.28
N LEU A 186 7.58 9.72 10.84
CA LEU A 186 8.08 8.35 10.59
C LEU A 186 8.12 7.54 11.89
N THR A 187 8.62 8.13 12.97
CA THR A 187 8.69 7.48 14.29
C THR A 187 7.30 7.07 14.79
N LEU A 188 6.32 7.98 14.70
CA LEU A 188 4.93 7.70 15.05
C LEU A 188 4.34 6.58 14.17
N THR A 189 4.65 6.59 12.87
CA THR A 189 4.18 5.56 11.93
C THR A 189 4.74 4.18 12.29
N LEU A 190 6.03 4.08 12.61
CA LEU A 190 6.67 2.85 13.06
C LEU A 190 6.06 2.36 14.39
N GLN A 191 5.77 3.27 15.33
CA GLN A 191 5.10 2.93 16.59
C GLN A 191 3.69 2.37 16.36
N VAL A 192 2.91 2.99 15.48
CA VAL A 192 1.57 2.50 15.11
C VAL A 192 1.68 1.12 14.49
N LYS A 193 2.56 0.93 13.51
CA LYS A 193 2.81 -0.36 12.87
C LYS A 193 3.11 -1.46 13.90
N LYS A 194 4.08 -1.21 14.78
CA LYS A 194 4.46 -2.14 15.87
C LYS A 194 3.29 -2.45 16.79
N THR A 195 2.55 -1.43 17.22
CA THR A 195 1.40 -1.57 18.14
C THR A 195 0.25 -2.33 17.49
N TYR A 196 0.04 -2.10 16.19
CA TYR A 196 -1.00 -2.76 15.43
C TYR A 196 -0.75 -4.25 15.32
N PHE A 197 0.46 -4.66 14.93
CA PHE A 197 0.77 -6.09 14.75
C PHE A 197 0.78 -6.91 16.04
N ALA A 198 0.82 -6.26 17.21
CA ALA A 198 0.65 -6.94 18.51
C ALA A 198 -0.72 -7.64 18.65
N ILE A 199 -1.74 -7.31 17.83
CA ILE A 199 -2.99 -8.09 17.82
C ILE A 199 -2.76 -9.56 17.49
N PHE A 200 -1.74 -9.87 16.69
CA PHE A 200 -1.42 -11.24 16.27
C PHE A 200 -0.67 -12.04 17.35
N ASP A 201 -0.26 -11.42 18.46
CA ASP A 201 0.30 -12.14 19.62
C ASP A 201 -0.70 -13.15 20.20
N PHE A 202 -2.00 -12.98 19.91
CA PHE A 202 -3.05 -13.95 20.21
C PHE A 202 -2.81 -15.35 19.61
N PHE A 203 -1.98 -15.43 18.56
CA PHE A 203 -1.66 -16.66 17.83
C PHE A 203 -0.18 -17.08 17.95
N ASN A 204 0.58 -16.52 18.88
CA ASN A 204 2.04 -16.71 18.95
C ASN A 204 2.52 -18.16 19.15
N LYS A 205 1.67 -19.04 19.70
CA LYS A 205 1.93 -20.48 19.90
C LYS A 205 1.43 -21.34 18.75
N ASP A 206 0.65 -20.76 17.85
CA ASP A 206 0.07 -21.44 16.71
C ASP A 206 1.02 -21.38 15.51
N ARG A 207 0.84 -22.31 14.56
CA ARG A 207 1.61 -22.31 13.31
C ARG A 207 0.69 -22.50 12.12
N PHE A 208 0.92 -21.74 11.07
CA PHE A 208 0.09 -21.69 9.88
C PHE A 208 0.96 -21.75 8.63
N ILE A 209 0.59 -22.61 7.69
CA ILE A 209 1.02 -22.48 6.31
C ILE A 209 -0.01 -21.59 5.61
N VAL A 210 0.48 -20.57 4.92
CA VAL A 210 -0.33 -19.68 4.08
C VAL A 210 0.13 -19.80 2.65
N SER A 211 -0.81 -20.09 1.77
CA SER A 211 -0.57 -20.44 0.38
C SER A 211 -1.73 -19.98 -0.50
N GLY A 212 -1.54 -19.98 -1.82
CA GLY A 212 -2.61 -19.75 -2.76
C GLY A 212 -2.13 -19.56 -4.19
N THR A 213 -3.08 -19.43 -5.11
CA THR A 213 -2.82 -19.17 -6.54
C THR A 213 -3.31 -17.78 -6.99
N THR A 214 -3.84 -17.00 -6.05
CA THR A 214 -4.51 -15.72 -6.34
C THR A 214 -3.56 -14.53 -6.30
N SER A 215 -4.04 -13.42 -6.86
CA SER A 215 -3.48 -12.08 -6.66
C SER A 215 -3.36 -11.72 -5.17
N THR A 216 -4.24 -12.21 -4.30
CA THR A 216 -4.16 -12.01 -2.85
C THR A 216 -2.91 -12.64 -2.26
N PHE A 217 -2.60 -13.87 -2.67
CA PHE A 217 -1.40 -14.54 -2.21
C PHE A 217 -0.13 -13.80 -2.66
N ARG A 218 -0.09 -13.34 -3.92
CA ARG A 218 0.99 -12.48 -4.42
C ARG A 218 1.12 -11.19 -3.61
N LEU A 219 -0.01 -10.56 -3.27
CA LEU A 219 -0.01 -9.37 -2.44
C LEU A 219 0.53 -9.63 -1.02
N ILE A 220 0.16 -10.74 -0.39
CA ILE A 220 0.71 -11.12 0.92
C ILE A 220 2.24 -11.20 0.83
N LYS A 221 2.77 -11.85 -0.21
CA LYS A 221 4.22 -11.92 -0.46
C LYS A 221 4.83 -10.53 -0.63
N ASP A 222 4.22 -9.68 -1.45
CA ASP A 222 4.70 -8.32 -1.70
C ASP A 222 4.69 -7.47 -0.41
N TYR A 223 3.64 -7.57 0.39
CA TYR A 223 3.55 -6.85 1.67
C TYR A 223 4.55 -7.36 2.68
N LEU A 224 4.88 -8.65 2.68
CA LEU A 224 5.92 -9.20 3.54
C LEU A 224 7.31 -8.74 3.10
N ASN A 225 7.60 -8.80 1.80
CA ASN A 225 8.87 -8.34 1.24
C ASN A 225 9.12 -6.86 1.52
N ARG A 226 8.06 -6.05 1.46
CA ARG A 226 8.11 -4.60 1.77
C ARG A 226 8.04 -4.28 3.26
N GLY A 227 7.97 -5.30 4.13
CA GLY A 227 7.78 -5.11 5.56
C GLY A 227 6.47 -4.41 5.93
N ILE A 228 5.47 -4.33 5.05
CA ILE A 228 4.12 -3.82 5.35
C ILE A 228 3.42 -4.79 6.31
N LEU A 229 3.54 -6.10 6.05
CA LEU A 229 3.17 -7.17 6.96
C LEU A 229 4.43 -7.65 7.72
N GLU A 230 4.29 -7.96 9.01
CA GLU A 230 5.41 -8.43 9.85
C GLU A 230 5.24 -9.91 10.25
N THR A 231 5.77 -10.85 9.46
CA THR A 231 5.71 -12.30 9.77
C THR A 231 6.31 -12.66 11.13
N LYS A 232 7.38 -11.98 11.56
CA LYS A 232 7.97 -12.22 12.90
C LYS A 232 6.99 -11.93 14.04
N LYS A 233 5.93 -11.15 13.79
CA LYS A 233 4.86 -10.82 14.74
C LYS A 233 3.57 -11.60 14.49
N ILE A 234 3.38 -12.14 13.28
CA ILE A 234 2.25 -13.01 12.96
C ILE A 234 2.67 -14.45 13.30
N GLY A 235 2.43 -14.87 14.55
CA GLY A 235 2.88 -16.13 15.15
C GLY A 235 2.86 -17.36 14.24
N GLY A 236 4.06 -17.92 13.97
CA GLY A 236 4.22 -19.18 13.24
C GLY A 236 3.68 -19.17 11.80
N PHE A 237 3.59 -18.00 11.18
CA PHE A 237 3.07 -17.80 9.82
C PHE A 237 4.17 -18.07 8.78
N HIS A 238 3.95 -19.08 7.94
CA HIS A 238 4.90 -19.48 6.90
C HIS A 238 4.24 -19.41 5.52
N ILE A 239 4.84 -18.63 4.63
CA ILE A 239 4.42 -18.54 3.23
C ILE A 239 5.03 -19.70 2.44
N ARG A 240 4.19 -20.37 1.65
CA ARG A 240 4.58 -21.46 0.77
C ARG A 240 3.87 -21.33 -0.57
N GLU A 241 4.54 -21.66 -1.66
CA GLU A 241 3.89 -21.77 -2.96
C GLU A 241 2.88 -22.92 -2.94
N ALA A 242 1.87 -22.85 -3.81
CA ALA A 242 0.78 -23.82 -3.85
C ALA A 242 1.27 -25.27 -3.96
N ASP A 243 2.22 -25.55 -4.86
CA ASP A 243 2.72 -26.90 -5.07
C ASP A 243 3.50 -27.42 -3.83
N GLU A 244 4.30 -26.57 -3.20
CA GLU A 244 5.03 -26.94 -1.99
C GLU A 244 4.07 -27.20 -0.82
N ALA A 245 3.10 -26.30 -0.64
CA ALA A 245 2.11 -26.38 0.43
C ALA A 245 1.22 -27.62 0.27
N LEU A 246 0.72 -27.92 -0.92
CA LEU A 246 -0.27 -28.97 -1.15
C LEU A 246 0.37 -30.37 -1.24
N PHE A 247 1.62 -30.50 -1.68
CA PHE A 247 2.23 -31.79 -1.98
C PHE A 247 3.46 -32.16 -1.12
N SER A 248 4.14 -31.20 -0.49
CA SER A 248 5.52 -31.43 0.00
C SER A 248 5.74 -31.18 1.50
N SER A 249 4.95 -30.33 2.15
CA SER A 249 5.27 -29.83 3.50
C SER A 249 4.19 -30.21 4.53
N HIS A 250 4.47 -31.15 5.44
CA HIS A 250 3.45 -31.67 6.37
C HIS A 250 3.99 -31.91 7.78
N LYS A 251 5.27 -32.28 7.92
CA LYS A 251 5.77 -32.89 9.17
C LYS A 251 5.72 -31.98 10.40
N TYR A 252 5.48 -30.67 10.24
CA TYR A 252 5.56 -29.71 11.35
C TYR A 252 4.41 -28.69 11.45
N HIS A 253 3.39 -28.77 10.59
CA HIS A 253 2.28 -27.79 10.56
C HIS A 253 0.93 -28.49 10.46
N LYS A 254 0.00 -28.13 11.35
CA LYS A 254 -1.36 -28.68 11.38
C LYS A 254 -2.38 -27.83 10.62
N ASN A 255 -2.07 -26.56 10.40
CA ASN A 255 -3.04 -25.57 9.91
C ASN A 255 -2.61 -25.02 8.53
N LEU A 256 -3.53 -25.04 7.55
CA LEU A 256 -3.37 -24.43 6.23
C LEU A 256 -4.45 -23.35 6.01
N ILE A 257 -4.01 -22.17 5.59
CA ILE A 257 -4.87 -21.11 5.03
C ILE A 257 -4.55 -21.02 3.54
N TYR A 258 -5.54 -21.31 2.69
CA TYR A 258 -5.37 -21.39 1.25
C TYR A 258 -6.28 -20.38 0.53
N PHE A 259 -5.66 -19.46 -0.21
CA PHE A 259 -6.37 -18.46 -1.03
C PHE A 259 -6.56 -19.00 -2.45
N ALA A 260 -7.81 -19.15 -2.89
CA ALA A 260 -8.15 -19.69 -4.20
C ALA A 260 -9.09 -18.77 -4.98
N LYS A 261 -9.05 -18.89 -6.31
CA LYS A 261 -10.14 -18.37 -7.16
C LYS A 261 -11.35 -19.28 -7.03
N GLU A 262 -12.54 -18.72 -7.24
CA GLU A 262 -13.78 -19.50 -7.20
C GLU A 262 -13.74 -20.69 -8.17
N GLU A 263 -13.30 -20.45 -9.40
CA GLU A 263 -13.18 -21.44 -10.49
C GLU A 263 -12.31 -22.66 -10.11
N ASP A 264 -11.23 -22.43 -9.37
CA ASP A 264 -10.25 -23.46 -8.98
C ASP A 264 -10.70 -24.25 -7.75
N SER A 265 -11.55 -23.64 -6.92
CA SER A 265 -11.83 -24.09 -5.57
C SER A 265 -12.91 -25.17 -5.48
N LYS A 266 -13.87 -25.14 -6.42
CA LYS A 266 -14.99 -26.10 -6.58
C LYS A 266 -15.50 -26.75 -5.28
N PRO A 267 -15.87 -25.95 -4.25
CA PRO A 267 -16.24 -26.50 -2.94
C PRO A 267 -17.51 -27.35 -2.96
N GLN A 268 -18.37 -27.17 -3.98
CA GLN A 268 -19.62 -27.91 -4.16
C GLN A 268 -19.49 -29.15 -5.06
N ASP A 269 -18.33 -29.37 -5.67
CA ASP A 269 -18.09 -30.53 -6.53
C ASP A 269 -17.91 -31.80 -5.67
N ALA A 270 -18.46 -32.92 -6.11
CA ALA A 270 -18.33 -34.21 -5.43
C ALA A 270 -16.88 -34.74 -5.45
N THR A 271 -16.07 -34.33 -6.44
CA THR A 271 -14.70 -34.82 -6.61
C THR A 271 -13.70 -34.07 -5.72
N LEU A 272 -12.86 -34.79 -4.98
CA LEU A 272 -11.83 -34.17 -4.11
C LEU A 272 -10.78 -33.42 -4.94
N THR A 273 -10.58 -32.14 -4.64
CA THR A 273 -9.55 -31.25 -5.19
C THR A 273 -8.19 -31.51 -4.54
N PHE A 274 -7.13 -30.85 -5.03
CA PHE A 274 -5.81 -30.88 -4.40
C PHE A 274 -5.80 -30.27 -2.99
N PHE A 275 -6.60 -29.23 -2.75
CA PHE A 275 -6.79 -28.67 -1.41
C PHE A 275 -7.44 -29.68 -0.47
N ASP A 276 -8.45 -30.41 -0.95
CA ASP A 276 -9.17 -31.41 -0.14
C ASP A 276 -8.23 -32.56 0.24
N LYS A 277 -7.34 -32.97 -0.65
CA LYS A 277 -6.35 -34.04 -0.40
C LYS A 277 -5.15 -33.58 0.42
N ALA A 278 -4.97 -32.27 0.60
CA ALA A 278 -3.82 -31.72 1.30
C ALA A 278 -3.73 -32.27 2.73
N PRO A 279 -2.51 -32.57 3.21
CA PRO A 279 -2.23 -33.42 4.38
C PRO A 279 -2.36 -32.70 5.73
N TYR A 280 -3.07 -31.58 5.79
CA TYR A 280 -3.20 -30.77 6.99
C TYR A 280 -4.43 -31.18 7.77
N GLN A 281 -4.31 -31.19 9.10
CA GLN A 281 -5.40 -31.51 10.00
C GLN A 281 -6.52 -30.46 9.92
N ASN A 282 -6.17 -29.18 9.96
CA ASN A 282 -7.12 -28.07 9.89
C ASN A 282 -6.84 -27.24 8.64
N LYS A 283 -7.84 -27.06 7.79
CA LYS A 283 -7.70 -26.32 6.54
C LYS A 283 -8.78 -25.27 6.42
N LEU A 284 -8.39 -24.12 5.90
CA LEU A 284 -9.31 -23.03 5.58
C LEU A 284 -9.09 -22.58 4.15
N LEU A 285 -10.13 -22.66 3.36
CA LEU A 285 -10.20 -22.18 1.99
C LEU A 285 -10.86 -20.81 2.00
N VAL A 286 -10.15 -19.80 1.47
CA VAL A 286 -10.58 -18.41 1.44
C VAL A 286 -10.82 -18.00 -0.01
N ILE A 287 -12.04 -17.57 -0.30
CA ILE A 287 -12.49 -17.19 -1.65
C ILE A 287 -13.12 -15.80 -1.58
N LYS A 288 -12.67 -14.87 -2.43
CA LYS A 288 -13.34 -13.57 -2.63
C LYS A 288 -14.27 -13.67 -3.84
N LYS A 289 -15.56 -13.42 -3.64
CA LYS A 289 -16.59 -13.39 -4.68
C LYS A 289 -17.80 -12.58 -4.21
N ASP A 290 -18.64 -12.11 -5.14
CA ASP A 290 -19.91 -11.43 -4.85
C ASP A 290 -19.83 -10.31 -3.79
N GLY A 291 -18.77 -9.50 -3.83
CA GLY A 291 -18.55 -8.42 -2.84
C GLY A 291 -18.24 -8.89 -1.41
N GLY A 292 -17.97 -10.19 -1.22
CA GLY A 292 -17.69 -10.80 0.08
C GLY A 292 -16.43 -11.68 0.09
N THR A 293 -16.02 -12.07 1.29
CA THR A 293 -14.97 -13.08 1.50
C THR A 293 -15.55 -14.27 2.23
N PHE A 294 -15.49 -15.43 1.60
CA PHE A 294 -16.06 -16.68 2.05
C PHE A 294 -14.96 -17.56 2.63
N PHE A 295 -15.24 -18.16 3.78
CA PHE A 295 -14.32 -19.00 4.53
C PHE A 295 -14.93 -20.38 4.65
N TYR A 296 -14.31 -21.36 3.98
CA TYR A 296 -14.73 -22.75 4.04
C TYR A 296 -13.73 -23.56 4.87
N LYS A 297 -14.22 -24.30 5.86
CA LYS A 297 -13.40 -25.08 6.78
C LYS A 297 -13.44 -26.56 6.39
N ALA A 298 -12.28 -27.20 6.39
CA ALA A 298 -12.15 -28.65 6.19
C ALA A 298 -11.25 -29.25 7.29
N HIS A 299 -11.53 -30.49 7.65
CA HIS A 299 -10.70 -31.28 8.55
C HIS A 299 -10.11 -32.48 7.78
N ASN A 300 -8.82 -32.74 7.94
CA ASN A 300 -8.11 -33.81 7.22
C ASN A 300 -8.47 -33.83 5.72
N GLN A 301 -8.78 -34.99 5.13
CA GLN A 301 -9.08 -35.12 3.70
C GLN A 301 -10.58 -34.97 3.36
N GLU A 302 -11.28 -34.10 4.09
CA GLU A 302 -12.70 -33.84 3.88
C GLU A 302 -12.95 -32.67 2.94
N LYS A 303 -14.17 -32.61 2.42
CA LYS A 303 -14.67 -31.48 1.65
C LYS A 303 -14.86 -30.24 2.53
N PRO A 304 -14.49 -29.05 2.04
CA PRO A 304 -14.63 -27.82 2.79
C PRO A 304 -16.11 -27.40 2.87
N THR A 305 -16.57 -27.11 4.07
CA THR A 305 -17.93 -26.60 4.33
C THR A 305 -17.91 -25.11 4.61
N LEU A 306 -18.91 -24.38 4.13
CA LEU A 306 -18.98 -22.94 4.38
C LEU A 306 -19.14 -22.69 5.87
N TYR A 307 -18.18 -21.97 6.46
CA TYR A 307 -18.15 -21.70 7.89
C TYR A 307 -18.54 -20.26 8.20
N PHE A 308 -18.03 -19.31 7.41
CA PHE A 308 -18.22 -17.88 7.66
C PHE A 308 -18.17 -17.08 6.37
N VAL A 309 -18.92 -15.97 6.33
CA VAL A 309 -18.87 -15.00 5.23
C VAL A 309 -18.66 -13.62 5.82
N MET A 310 -17.56 -12.98 5.44
CA MET A 310 -17.32 -11.58 5.70
C MET A 310 -17.92 -10.77 4.56
N LYS A 311 -19.04 -10.09 4.84
CA LYS A 311 -19.66 -9.13 3.91
C LYS A 311 -19.04 -7.76 4.12
N HIS A 312 -18.79 -7.06 3.03
CA HIS A 312 -18.26 -5.71 3.03
C HIS A 312 -19.38 -4.75 2.66
N ARG A 313 -19.55 -3.66 3.41
CA ARG A 313 -20.46 -2.58 3.00
C ARG A 313 -19.84 -1.85 1.81
N SER A 314 -20.65 -1.39 0.86
CA SER A 314 -20.19 -0.69 -0.35
C SER A 314 -19.30 0.53 -0.06
N GLU A 315 -19.59 1.27 1.01
CA GLU A 315 -18.81 2.44 1.44
C GLU A 315 -17.44 2.05 2.04
N GLU A 316 -17.30 0.82 2.53
CA GLU A 316 -16.06 0.28 3.10
C GLU A 316 -15.40 -0.71 2.14
N GLU A 317 -15.91 -0.92 0.92
CA GLU A 317 -15.40 -1.95 0.01
C GLU A 317 -13.95 -1.65 -0.43
N GLU A 318 -13.58 -0.38 -0.58
CA GLU A 318 -12.20 0.02 -0.91
C GLU A 318 -11.25 -0.02 0.31
N ILE A 319 -11.76 -0.15 1.55
CA ILE A 319 -11.00 -0.07 2.81
C ILE A 319 -10.97 -1.41 3.57
N VAL A 320 -12.11 -2.08 3.68
CA VAL A 320 -12.29 -3.36 4.38
C VAL A 320 -12.58 -4.47 3.37
N GLY A 321 -13.32 -4.16 2.29
CA GLY A 321 -13.69 -5.15 1.27
C GLY A 321 -12.61 -5.52 0.28
N ASP A 322 -11.58 -4.70 0.21
CA ASP A 322 -10.46 -4.97 -0.63
C ASP A 322 -9.36 -5.68 0.15
N ILE A 323 -9.32 -7.01 0.02
CA ILE A 323 -8.15 -7.81 0.38
C ILE A 323 -6.87 -7.29 -0.29
N TYR A 324 -6.99 -6.40 -1.30
CA TYR A 324 -5.85 -5.73 -1.91
C TYR A 324 -5.30 -4.53 -1.11
N ASN A 325 -5.94 -4.11 -0.01
CA ASN A 325 -5.37 -3.16 0.94
C ASN A 325 -5.00 -3.86 2.27
N LEU A 326 -4.16 -3.21 3.09
CA LEU A 326 -3.65 -3.80 4.33
C LEU A 326 -4.76 -4.14 5.34
N ILE A 327 -5.78 -3.29 5.45
CA ILE A 327 -6.84 -3.38 6.45
C ILE A 327 -7.76 -4.56 6.18
N GLY A 328 -8.21 -4.72 4.93
CA GLY A 328 -9.00 -5.87 4.51
C GLY A 328 -8.20 -7.16 4.65
N LEU A 329 -6.94 -7.15 4.20
CA LEU A 329 -6.08 -8.32 4.26
C LEU A 329 -5.82 -8.80 5.70
N THR A 330 -5.50 -7.91 6.62
CA THR A 330 -5.23 -8.29 8.02
C THR A 330 -6.47 -8.82 8.72
N GLN A 331 -7.67 -8.31 8.39
CA GLN A 331 -8.93 -8.89 8.88
C GLN A 331 -9.12 -10.33 8.38
N VAL A 332 -8.93 -10.57 7.09
CA VAL A 332 -9.02 -11.92 6.51
C VAL A 332 -8.03 -12.86 7.18
N ILE A 333 -6.78 -12.43 7.34
CA ILE A 333 -5.74 -13.25 7.99
C ILE A 333 -6.11 -13.53 9.45
N TYR A 334 -6.49 -12.51 10.21
CA TYR A 334 -6.85 -12.65 11.62
C TYR A 334 -8.02 -13.60 11.82
N PHE A 335 -9.10 -13.42 11.04
CA PHE A 335 -10.27 -14.31 11.09
C PHE A 335 -9.92 -15.73 10.68
N SER A 336 -9.06 -15.90 9.66
CA SER A 336 -8.60 -17.21 9.24
C SER A 336 -7.89 -17.96 10.37
N MET A 337 -6.99 -17.26 11.08
CA MET A 337 -6.25 -17.83 12.20
C MET A 337 -7.18 -18.16 13.39
N SER A 338 -8.13 -17.28 13.71
CA SER A 338 -9.15 -17.51 14.73
C SER A 338 -10.02 -18.73 14.43
N ILE A 339 -10.52 -18.88 13.20
CA ILE A 339 -11.37 -20.01 12.79
C ILE A 339 -10.64 -21.36 12.93
N LEU A 340 -9.33 -21.37 12.65
CA LEU A 340 -8.52 -22.58 12.67
C LEU A 340 -8.05 -22.99 14.08
N THR A 341 -7.81 -22.05 14.98
CA THR A 341 -7.08 -22.34 16.24
C THR A 341 -7.75 -21.84 17.53
N LYS A 342 -8.82 -21.04 17.42
CA LYS A 342 -9.51 -20.40 18.55
C LYS A 342 -11.03 -20.55 18.45
N ASP A 343 -11.50 -21.53 17.69
CA ASP A 343 -12.93 -21.79 17.47
C ASP A 343 -13.71 -20.54 17.00
N GLY A 344 -13.04 -19.70 16.21
CA GLY A 344 -13.62 -18.46 15.69
C GLY A 344 -13.64 -17.29 16.69
N LEU A 345 -13.12 -17.45 17.91
CA LEU A 345 -13.06 -16.36 18.89
C LEU A 345 -12.26 -15.18 18.35
N ILE A 346 -12.91 -14.01 18.30
CA ILE A 346 -12.31 -12.74 17.89
C ILE A 346 -12.02 -11.90 19.13
N LYS A 347 -10.76 -11.89 19.57
CA LYS A 347 -10.32 -11.07 20.71
C LYS A 347 -10.25 -9.58 20.38
N THR A 348 -9.99 -9.24 19.12
CA THR A 348 -9.84 -7.84 18.67
C THR A 348 -10.26 -7.74 17.22
N ASN A 349 -11.00 -6.69 16.88
CA ASN A 349 -11.31 -6.35 15.51
C ASN A 349 -10.12 -5.58 14.88
N PRO A 350 -9.40 -6.14 13.87
CA PRO A 350 -8.26 -5.48 13.27
C PRO A 350 -8.59 -4.12 12.62
N TYR A 351 -9.79 -3.94 12.06
CA TYR A 351 -10.22 -2.65 11.51
C TYR A 351 -10.34 -1.60 12.60
N SER A 352 -11.14 -1.89 13.63
CA SER A 352 -11.36 -0.96 14.75
C SER A 352 -10.05 -0.62 15.44
N LYS A 353 -9.18 -1.61 15.68
CA LYS A 353 -7.88 -1.38 16.30
C LYS A 353 -7.00 -0.47 15.46
N LEU A 354 -6.93 -0.70 14.15
CA LEU A 354 -6.11 0.16 13.29
C LEU A 354 -6.69 1.56 13.21
N LYS A 355 -8.01 1.70 13.04
CA LYS A 355 -8.68 3.00 13.01
C LYS A 355 -8.34 3.81 14.26
N THR A 356 -8.50 3.24 15.45
CA THR A 356 -8.16 3.90 16.73
C THR A 356 -6.68 4.31 16.83
N LEU A 357 -5.76 3.58 16.20
CA LEU A 357 -4.33 3.96 16.20
C LEU A 357 -3.99 5.06 15.19
N LEU A 358 -4.84 5.27 14.19
CA LEU A 358 -4.61 6.17 13.06
C LEU A 358 -5.36 7.50 13.15
N SER A 359 -6.48 7.53 13.89
CA SER A 359 -7.10 8.75 14.41
C SER A 359 -6.06 9.54 15.19
#